data_AF-A0A1C5Q6C0-F1
#
_entry.id   AF-A0A1C5Q6C0-F1
#
_cell.length_a   1.000
_cell.length_b   1.000
_cell.length_c   1.000
_cell.angle_alpha   90.00
_cell.angle_beta   90.00
_cell.angle_gamma   90.00
#
_symmetry.space_group_name_H-M   'P 1'
#
loop_
_entity.id
_entity.type
_entity.pdbx_description
1 polymer ?
#
loop_
_entity_poly.entity_id
_entity_poly.type
_entity_poly.pdbx_seq_one_letter_code
_entity_poly.pdbx_strand_id
1 'polypeptide(L)'
;MKRRKRIMLCAALAAALLVTGGCNMRGQEIPDKDGKKTAEPGGIATGTESEEALSMDSSLLIPTADVTELEPGLSMVRYEGDYGFEGFLDQGGAASDDEVIDYLSRHVVMGAAGLEFRESAFGCSALSVQSPDGEQLFGRNFDWNKCNALIVSSYPENGYASISTVNMDFVTNGYGRLLSVLPDQVRTRVALYAPMDGMNEMGLCVAVLMIQDSDAADQATDKPDITTTTAVRLLLDKAADVEEAVELLGTYDMHASMGMTVHFALSDRAGRSVVVEYINQEMAVTDSPVVTNFYLAEGEKQGIGTTQSHTRYEVLTKKRSETPEMDMEELRDAMDSVSKDKFGEFESTEWTICYNQSQGEARYYHRENYGNVYTFRIQ
;
A
#
# COMPACT_ATOMS: atom_id res chain seq x y z
N MET A 1 63.86 4.92 2.11
CA MET A 1 64.43 5.56 3.33
C MET A 1 63.48 6.64 3.84
N LYS A 2 63.26 6.76 5.17
CA LYS A 2 62.60 7.90 5.90
C LYS A 2 61.20 8.32 5.38
N ARG A 3 60.05 8.12 6.06
CA ARG A 3 59.69 7.88 7.47
C ARG A 3 59.92 9.09 8.42
N ARG A 4 58.82 9.78 8.78
CA ARG A 4 58.49 10.43 10.09
C ARG A 4 57.01 10.87 10.00
N LYS A 5 56.02 10.40 10.80
CA LYS A 5 55.84 10.38 12.27
C LYS A 5 55.88 11.80 12.87
N ARG A 6 55.04 12.23 13.83
CA ARG A 6 53.81 11.78 14.54
C ARG A 6 53.75 12.72 15.78
N ILE A 7 52.66 13.45 16.04
CA ILE A 7 52.17 13.96 17.36
C ILE A 7 50.66 14.20 17.17
N MET A 8 49.67 13.62 17.87
CA MET A 8 49.62 12.63 18.97
C MET A 8 49.89 13.14 20.40
N LEU A 9 48.84 13.60 21.10
CA LEU A 9 48.78 13.71 22.57
C LEU A 9 47.40 13.26 23.09
N CYS A 10 47.39 12.57 24.24
CA CYS A 10 46.21 11.96 24.86
C CYS A 10 45.74 12.77 26.08
N ALA A 11 44.47 12.58 26.47
CA ALA A 11 44.08 12.60 27.88
C ALA A 11 42.89 11.65 28.09
N ALA A 12 42.98 10.82 29.13
CA ALA A 12 41.91 9.92 29.55
C ALA A 12 41.40 10.34 30.92
N LEU A 13 40.16 9.98 31.27
CA LEU A 13 39.74 9.73 32.64
C LEU A 13 38.41 8.95 32.66
N ALA A 14 38.31 8.04 33.61
CA ALA A 14 37.13 7.23 33.90
C ALA A 14 36.88 7.26 35.41
N ALA A 15 35.62 7.21 35.86
CA ALA A 15 35.14 6.53 37.09
C ALA A 15 33.72 6.95 37.49
N ALA A 16 32.79 5.99 37.38
CA ALA A 16 31.75 5.53 38.32
C ALA A 16 31.32 6.30 39.60
N LEU A 17 30.17 5.83 40.15
CA LEU A 17 29.58 6.05 41.49
C LEU A 17 28.68 7.32 41.62
N LEU A 18 27.53 7.34 42.32
CA LEU A 18 26.86 6.36 43.19
C LEU A 18 25.32 6.55 43.26
N VAL A 19 24.67 5.45 43.69
CA VAL A 19 23.26 5.20 44.02
C VAL A 19 22.68 6.13 45.12
N THR A 20 21.35 6.39 45.10
CA THR A 20 20.35 6.22 46.20
C THR A 20 19.21 7.25 46.17
N GLY A 21 17.98 6.83 46.51
CA GLY A 21 16.84 7.75 46.69
C GLY A 21 15.46 7.11 46.46
N GLY A 22 15.06 6.14 47.29
CA GLY A 22 13.73 5.52 47.23
C GLY A 22 12.92 5.64 48.51
N CYS A 23 11.61 5.85 48.37
CA CYS A 23 10.51 5.66 49.32
C CYS A 23 9.29 5.27 48.45
N ASN A 24 8.57 4.13 48.55
CA ASN A 24 8.12 3.31 49.69
C ASN A 24 7.25 4.14 50.65
N MET A 25 5.99 3.83 51.01
CA MET A 25 5.15 2.61 51.10
C MET A 25 3.68 3.00 50.71
N ARG A 26 2.80 2.20 50.10
CA ARG A 26 2.12 0.92 50.49
C ARG A 26 0.90 1.07 51.43
N GLY A 27 -0.25 0.49 51.04
CA GLY A 27 -1.50 0.32 51.84
C GLY A 27 -2.77 0.37 50.98
N GLN A 28 -3.26 -0.75 50.39
CA GLN A 28 -4.18 -1.78 50.95
C GLN A 28 -5.67 -1.37 51.15
N GLU A 29 -6.47 -1.59 50.09
CA GLU A 29 -7.67 -2.47 50.01
C GLU A 29 -8.67 -2.69 51.20
N ILE A 30 -9.99 -2.51 50.87
CA ILE A 30 -11.14 -3.47 51.00
C ILE A 30 -11.90 -3.58 52.37
N PRO A 31 -13.26 -3.77 52.46
CA PRO A 31 -14.41 -3.38 51.58
C PRO A 31 -15.82 -3.13 52.27
N ASP A 32 -16.89 -2.96 51.46
CA ASP A 32 -18.30 -3.51 51.58
C ASP A 32 -19.33 -3.10 52.69
N LYS A 33 -20.57 -2.68 52.30
CA LYS A 33 -21.90 -3.35 52.55
C LYS A 33 -23.21 -2.51 52.51
N ASP A 34 -24.28 -3.18 52.03
CA ASP A 34 -25.76 -2.99 52.21
C ASP A 34 -26.44 -1.66 51.72
N GLY A 35 -27.71 -1.60 51.24
CA GLY A 35 -28.70 -2.64 50.88
C GLY A 35 -30.15 -2.11 50.54
N LYS A 36 -30.66 -2.45 49.33
CA LYS A 36 -32.10 -2.59 48.85
C LYS A 36 -33.22 -1.50 49.00
N LYS A 37 -33.74 -1.11 47.81
CA LYS A 37 -35.16 -1.08 47.29
C LYS A 37 -36.28 -0.17 47.87
N THR A 38 -36.93 0.59 46.97
CA THR A 38 -38.37 0.59 46.51
C THR A 38 -38.66 1.87 45.67
N ALA A 39 -39.61 2.01 44.73
CA ALA A 39 -40.47 1.10 43.95
C ALA A 39 -40.99 1.82 42.67
N GLU A 40 -41.47 1.06 41.68
CA GLU A 40 -42.06 1.48 40.39
C GLU A 40 -43.59 1.75 40.50
N PRO A 41 -44.35 2.29 39.50
CA PRO A 41 -44.56 1.62 38.19
C PRO A 41 -44.92 2.48 36.94
N GLY A 42 -44.81 1.86 35.75
CA GLY A 42 -45.89 1.94 34.72
C GLY A 42 -45.52 2.42 33.31
N GLY A 43 -45.58 1.51 32.32
CA GLY A 43 -45.57 1.82 30.88
C GLY A 43 -45.49 0.55 30.03
N ILE A 44 -46.47 0.31 29.15
CA ILE A 44 -46.63 -0.97 28.41
C ILE A 44 -45.94 -0.91 27.03
N ALA A 45 -45.42 -2.06 26.58
CA ALA A 45 -44.70 -2.21 25.32
C ALA A 45 -45.61 -2.29 24.07
N THR A 46 -45.14 -1.61 23.01
CA THR A 46 -45.31 -1.92 21.57
C THR A 46 -43.99 -1.48 20.94
N GLY A 47 -43.22 -2.30 20.26
CA GLY A 47 -43.57 -3.01 19.03
C GLY A 47 -42.51 -2.58 18.00
N THR A 48 -41.50 -3.42 17.80
CA THR A 48 -40.30 -3.14 16.99
C THR A 48 -40.57 -3.16 15.49
N GLU A 49 -40.39 -2.02 14.81
CA GLU A 49 -40.11 -1.96 13.37
C GLU A 49 -39.10 -0.84 13.06
N SER A 50 -38.07 -1.17 12.26
CA SER A 50 -37.13 -0.26 11.57
C SER A 50 -36.28 0.76 12.37
N GLU A 51 -35.20 0.29 13.02
CA GLU A 51 -33.98 1.10 13.27
C GLU A 51 -32.67 0.39 12.84
N GLU A 52 -32.72 -0.72 12.09
CA GLU A 52 -31.55 -1.50 11.63
C GLU A 52 -31.10 -1.23 10.18
N ALA A 53 -31.32 0.00 9.66
CA ALA A 53 -31.00 0.33 8.26
C ALA A 53 -30.34 1.72 8.04
N LEU A 54 -29.89 2.41 9.11
CA LEU A 54 -29.42 3.81 9.02
C LEU A 54 -28.19 4.08 9.91
N SER A 55 -27.13 3.26 9.82
CA SER A 55 -25.86 3.50 10.55
C SER A 55 -24.58 3.32 9.72
N MET A 56 -24.66 3.38 8.37
CA MET A 56 -23.52 3.15 7.47
C MET A 56 -22.94 4.39 6.77
N ASP A 57 -23.34 5.62 7.14
CA ASP A 57 -22.97 6.82 6.37
C ASP A 57 -22.62 8.05 7.23
N SER A 58 -21.60 7.91 8.09
CA SER A 58 -20.99 9.04 8.83
C SER A 58 -19.46 9.05 8.83
N SER A 59 -18.82 8.11 8.14
CA SER A 59 -17.37 7.94 8.05
C SER A 59 -16.81 7.95 6.62
N LEU A 60 -17.66 8.13 5.60
CA LEU A 60 -17.23 8.23 4.21
C LEU A 60 -16.50 9.54 3.94
N LEU A 61 -15.27 9.44 3.46
CA LEU A 61 -14.42 10.57 3.10
C LEU A 61 -14.59 10.92 1.63
N ILE A 62 -14.73 12.22 1.36
CA ILE A 62 -14.82 12.77 0.00
C ILE A 62 -13.59 13.68 -0.19
N PRO A 63 -12.53 13.21 -0.87
CA PRO A 63 -11.36 14.02 -1.15
C PRO A 63 -11.72 15.22 -2.04
N THR A 64 -11.01 16.34 -1.86
CA THR A 64 -11.17 17.56 -2.66
C THR A 64 -9.90 17.82 -3.48
N ALA A 65 -9.91 18.84 -4.34
CA ALA A 65 -8.74 19.22 -5.14
C ALA A 65 -7.54 19.73 -4.31
N ASP A 66 -7.74 20.04 -3.02
CA ASP A 66 -6.70 20.45 -2.08
C ASP A 66 -6.25 19.25 -1.23
N VAL A 67 -4.94 19.10 -1.04
CA VAL A 67 -4.38 17.99 -0.24
C VAL A 67 -4.78 18.18 1.23
N THR A 68 -5.45 17.18 1.79
CA THR A 68 -5.93 17.17 3.17
C THR A 68 -5.18 16.13 3.99
N GLU A 69 -4.47 16.53 5.04
CA GLU A 69 -3.87 15.60 6.01
C GLU A 69 -4.97 15.00 6.90
N LEU A 70 -5.01 13.67 6.97
CA LEU A 70 -5.98 12.88 7.75
C LEU A 70 -5.43 12.54 9.13
N GLU A 71 -4.14 12.21 9.19
CA GLU A 71 -3.32 12.07 10.39
C GLU A 71 -1.83 12.20 10.00
N PRO A 72 -0.88 12.41 10.94
CA PRO A 72 0.51 12.70 10.59
C PRO A 72 1.20 11.65 9.69
N GLY A 73 1.36 12.00 8.42
CA GLY A 73 1.94 11.13 7.37
C GLY A 73 0.91 10.38 6.51
N LEU A 74 -0.39 10.59 6.70
CA LEU A 74 -1.46 10.14 5.80
C LEU A 74 -2.23 11.34 5.27
N SER A 75 -2.29 11.51 3.95
CA SER A 75 -3.07 12.56 3.29
C SER A 75 -3.98 12.01 2.20
N MET A 76 -5.01 12.76 1.82
CA MET A 76 -5.89 12.46 0.69
C MET A 76 -6.01 13.64 -0.27
N VAL A 77 -6.29 13.37 -1.55
CA VAL A 77 -6.59 14.37 -2.58
C VAL A 77 -7.46 13.76 -3.70
N ARG A 78 -8.28 14.59 -4.34
CA ARG A 78 -9.01 14.28 -5.58
C ARG A 78 -8.35 14.96 -6.76
N TYR A 79 -8.20 14.23 -7.85
CA TYR A 79 -7.80 14.77 -9.13
C TYR A 79 -8.90 14.56 -10.17
N GLU A 80 -9.18 15.59 -10.97
CA GLU A 80 -10.09 15.53 -12.11
C GLU A 80 -9.42 16.19 -13.32
N GLY A 81 -9.58 15.59 -14.50
CA GLY A 81 -9.10 16.17 -15.78
C GLY A 81 -8.03 15.35 -16.50
N ASP A 82 -7.42 15.95 -17.51
CA ASP A 82 -6.22 15.41 -18.17
C ASP A 82 -4.91 15.71 -17.41
N TYR A 83 -4.25 14.63 -16.95
CA TYR A 83 -2.93 14.64 -16.31
C TYR A 83 -1.78 14.20 -17.25
N GLY A 84 -2.06 14.07 -18.55
CA GLY A 84 -1.08 13.83 -19.61
C GLY A 84 -0.68 12.37 -19.80
N PHE A 85 -1.44 11.40 -19.28
CA PHE A 85 -1.06 9.98 -19.32
C PHE A 85 -1.21 9.37 -20.72
N GLU A 86 -2.24 9.72 -21.49
CA GLU A 86 -2.34 9.31 -22.90
C GLU A 86 -1.11 9.79 -23.70
N GLY A 87 -0.70 11.05 -23.51
CA GLY A 87 0.50 11.60 -24.15
C GLY A 87 1.81 10.93 -23.73
N PHE A 88 1.85 10.34 -22.52
CA PHE A 88 2.98 9.53 -22.05
C PHE A 88 3.02 8.18 -22.76
N LEU A 89 1.87 7.52 -22.92
CA LEU A 89 1.79 6.25 -23.66
C LEU A 89 2.03 6.44 -25.17
N ASP A 90 1.45 7.49 -25.77
CA ASP A 90 1.57 7.82 -27.20
C ASP A 90 3.03 8.09 -27.64
N GLN A 91 3.90 8.59 -26.74
CA GLN A 91 5.33 8.77 -27.03
C GLN A 91 6.15 7.46 -26.90
N GLY A 92 5.54 6.35 -26.50
CA GLY A 92 6.19 5.07 -26.23
C GLY A 92 6.44 4.77 -24.74
N GLY A 93 5.91 5.58 -23.81
CA GLY A 93 6.08 5.39 -22.37
C GLY A 93 7.44 5.85 -21.84
N ALA A 94 8.11 5.00 -21.05
CA ALA A 94 9.44 5.25 -20.49
C ALA A 94 10.14 3.96 -20.02
N ALA A 95 11.43 3.83 -20.34
CA ALA A 95 12.28 2.70 -19.97
C ALA A 95 12.93 2.83 -18.58
N SER A 96 12.69 3.92 -17.86
CA SER A 96 13.22 4.13 -16.51
C SER A 96 12.45 5.20 -15.72
N ASP A 97 12.60 5.21 -14.39
CA ASP A 97 12.02 6.25 -13.55
C ASP A 97 12.58 7.65 -13.87
N ASP A 98 13.84 7.74 -14.31
CA ASP A 98 14.45 9.00 -14.77
C ASP A 98 13.74 9.51 -16.05
N GLU A 99 13.33 8.64 -16.97
CA GLU A 99 12.56 9.03 -18.15
C GLU A 99 11.12 9.46 -17.82
N VAL A 100 10.50 8.84 -16.80
CA VAL A 100 9.21 9.31 -16.23
C VAL A 100 9.38 10.71 -15.61
N ILE A 101 10.48 10.94 -14.88
CA ILE A 101 10.84 12.26 -14.32
C ILE A 101 11.09 13.28 -15.43
N ASP A 102 11.76 12.91 -16.52
CA ASP A 102 12.02 13.79 -17.67
C ASP A 102 10.75 14.06 -18.50
N TYR A 103 9.81 13.13 -18.59
CA TYR A 103 8.50 13.39 -19.19
C TYR A 103 7.73 14.42 -18.36
N LEU A 104 7.61 14.19 -17.05
CA LEU A 104 6.89 15.07 -16.13
C LEU A 104 7.59 16.43 -16.01
N SER A 105 8.92 16.50 -16.05
CA SER A 105 9.71 17.74 -16.07
C SER A 105 9.68 18.52 -17.39
N ARG A 106 9.03 17.98 -18.43
CA ARG A 106 8.73 18.68 -19.68
C ARG A 106 7.26 19.10 -19.79
N HIS A 107 6.34 18.29 -19.28
CA HIS A 107 4.90 18.46 -19.52
C HIS A 107 4.08 18.88 -18.28
N VAL A 108 4.62 18.72 -17.06
CA VAL A 108 3.89 18.95 -15.79
C VAL A 108 4.63 19.88 -14.83
N VAL A 109 5.95 19.78 -14.73
CA VAL A 109 6.82 20.55 -13.82
C VAL A 109 7.86 21.30 -14.65
N MET A 110 8.14 22.57 -14.36
CA MET A 110 9.28 23.26 -15.01
C MET A 110 10.63 22.88 -14.36
N GLY A 111 11.13 21.69 -14.72
CA GLY A 111 12.54 21.29 -14.63
C GLY A 111 13.13 20.94 -13.25
N ALA A 112 13.40 19.66 -13.03
CA ALA A 112 14.52 19.15 -12.21
C ALA A 112 14.95 17.76 -12.73
N ALA A 113 16.18 17.33 -12.44
CA ALA A 113 16.74 16.07 -12.96
C ALA A 113 17.57 15.30 -11.92
N GLY A 114 17.41 13.97 -11.93
CA GLY A 114 18.32 12.94 -11.40
C GLY A 114 18.42 12.77 -9.88
N LEU A 115 18.23 11.53 -9.40
CA LEU A 115 18.54 11.11 -8.02
C LEU A 115 18.83 9.59 -7.90
N GLU A 116 19.60 9.20 -6.86
CA GLU A 116 19.93 7.80 -6.55
C GLU A 116 18.98 7.21 -5.48
N PHE A 117 18.53 5.97 -5.68
CA PHE A 117 17.77 5.21 -4.69
C PHE A 117 18.66 4.43 -3.72
N ARG A 118 18.10 4.02 -2.57
CA ARG A 118 18.77 3.18 -1.57
C ARG A 118 17.87 2.04 -1.13
N GLU A 119 18.38 0.82 -1.25
CA GLU A 119 17.72 -0.39 -0.75
C GLU A 119 17.50 -0.33 0.78
N SER A 120 16.34 -0.81 1.22
CA SER A 120 16.11 -1.36 2.56
C SER A 120 15.51 -2.76 2.41
N ALA A 121 15.13 -3.43 3.50
CA ALA A 121 14.33 -4.66 3.41
C ALA A 121 12.83 -4.28 3.46
N PHE A 122 11.98 -5.15 2.92
CA PHE A 122 10.55 -4.86 2.74
C PHE A 122 9.68 -6.07 2.99
N GLY A 123 8.44 -5.77 3.37
CA GLY A 123 7.37 -6.74 3.43
C GLY A 123 6.15 -6.21 2.66
N CYS A 124 5.38 -7.11 2.09
CA CYS A 124 4.16 -6.84 1.37
C CYS A 124 3.29 -8.09 1.51
N SER A 125 1.98 -7.93 1.69
CA SER A 125 1.03 -9.05 1.61
C SER A 125 -0.21 -8.65 0.83
N ALA A 126 -0.83 -9.61 0.14
CA ALA A 126 -2.12 -9.47 -0.51
C ALA A 126 -2.97 -10.73 -0.31
N LEU A 127 -4.29 -10.56 -0.19
CA LEU A 127 -5.26 -11.62 0.04
C LEU A 127 -6.56 -11.33 -0.74
N SER A 128 -7.01 -12.30 -1.54
CA SER A 128 -8.28 -12.25 -2.28
C SER A 128 -9.26 -13.29 -1.72
N VAL A 129 -10.44 -12.81 -1.32
CA VAL A 129 -11.51 -13.60 -0.68
C VAL A 129 -12.88 -13.12 -1.15
N GLN A 130 -13.90 -13.94 -0.92
CA GLN A 130 -15.30 -13.59 -1.17
C GLN A 130 -16.00 -13.29 0.15
N SER A 131 -16.97 -12.38 0.18
CA SER A 131 -17.85 -12.18 1.32
C SER A 131 -18.96 -13.25 1.37
N PRO A 132 -19.61 -13.47 2.52
CA PRO A 132 -20.79 -14.35 2.61
C PRO A 132 -21.95 -13.95 1.68
N ASP A 133 -22.01 -12.68 1.26
CA ASP A 133 -23.00 -12.15 0.30
C ASP A 133 -22.55 -12.33 -1.17
N GLY A 134 -21.36 -12.89 -1.40
CA GLY A 134 -20.81 -13.20 -2.72
C GLY A 134 -19.94 -12.10 -3.34
N GLU A 135 -19.69 -11.00 -2.63
CA GLU A 135 -18.88 -9.86 -3.11
C GLU A 135 -17.38 -10.19 -3.07
N GLN A 136 -16.61 -9.72 -4.05
CA GLN A 136 -15.15 -9.95 -4.06
C GLN A 136 -14.43 -8.89 -3.23
N LEU A 137 -13.53 -9.32 -2.35
CA LEU A 137 -12.75 -8.46 -1.49
C LEU A 137 -11.24 -8.69 -1.68
N PHE A 138 -10.46 -7.60 -1.62
CA PHE A 138 -9.01 -7.63 -1.74
C PHE A 138 -8.34 -6.90 -0.57
N GLY A 139 -7.51 -7.61 0.20
CA GLY A 139 -6.74 -7.08 1.31
C GLY A 139 -5.28 -6.84 0.92
N ARG A 140 -4.70 -5.72 1.35
CA ARG A 140 -3.35 -5.29 0.97
C ARG A 140 -2.58 -4.69 2.15
N ASN A 141 -1.39 -5.21 2.47
CA ASN A 141 -0.41 -4.59 3.39
C ASN A 141 0.80 -4.06 2.62
N PHE A 142 1.14 -2.79 2.81
CA PHE A 142 2.39 -2.19 2.36
C PHE A 142 3.33 -1.98 3.57
N ASP A 143 4.41 -2.76 3.65
CA ASP A 143 5.38 -2.65 4.73
C ASP A 143 6.65 -1.94 4.25
N TRP A 144 6.99 -0.84 4.91
CA TRP A 144 8.14 -0.02 4.57
C TRP A 144 8.75 0.59 5.85
N ASN A 145 9.80 1.37 5.68
CA ASN A 145 10.18 2.34 6.70
C ASN A 145 9.07 3.39 6.86
N LYS A 146 9.06 4.12 7.99
CA LYS A 146 8.14 5.23 8.19
C LYS A 146 8.19 6.23 7.02
N CYS A 147 7.08 6.43 6.31
CA CYS A 147 6.99 7.28 5.12
C CYS A 147 5.71 8.14 5.09
N ASN A 148 5.51 8.94 4.04
CA ASN A 148 4.28 9.74 3.87
C ASN A 148 3.41 9.14 2.77
N ALA A 149 2.20 8.68 3.11
CA ALA A 149 1.23 8.14 2.19
C ALA A 149 0.28 9.23 1.65
N LEU A 150 0.05 9.24 0.34
CA LEU A 150 -1.00 10.04 -0.29
C LEU A 150 -2.01 9.11 -0.97
N ILE A 151 -3.25 9.17 -0.51
CA ILE A 151 -4.42 8.55 -1.16
C ILE A 151 -4.89 9.51 -2.27
N VAL A 152 -4.90 9.05 -3.50
CA VAL A 152 -5.34 9.83 -4.66
C VAL A 152 -6.60 9.20 -5.24
N SER A 153 -7.71 9.94 -5.24
CA SER A 153 -8.89 9.61 -6.04
C SER A 153 -8.77 10.28 -7.40
N SER A 154 -8.60 9.51 -8.46
CA SER A 154 -8.45 10.00 -9.84
C SER A 154 -9.75 9.85 -10.63
N TYR A 155 -10.14 10.91 -11.33
CA TYR A 155 -11.22 10.94 -12.32
C TYR A 155 -10.66 11.50 -13.63
N PRO A 156 -10.00 10.66 -14.46
CA PRO A 156 -9.39 11.09 -15.71
C PRO A 156 -10.45 11.50 -16.75
N GLU A 157 -10.06 12.36 -17.71
CA GLU A 157 -10.88 12.62 -18.90
C GLU A 157 -11.01 11.39 -19.81
N ASN A 158 -9.98 10.53 -19.83
CA ASN A 158 -9.91 9.31 -20.64
C ASN A 158 -9.35 8.18 -19.77
N GLY A 159 -10.21 7.25 -19.33
CA GLY A 159 -9.84 6.13 -18.46
C GLY A 159 -10.85 5.93 -17.33
N TYR A 160 -10.63 4.90 -16.51
CA TYR A 160 -11.48 4.60 -15.36
C TYR A 160 -11.18 5.50 -14.14
N ALA A 161 -12.23 5.90 -13.44
CA ALA A 161 -12.11 6.49 -12.11
C ALA A 161 -11.49 5.47 -11.14
N SER A 162 -10.66 5.93 -10.20
CA SER A 162 -9.90 5.04 -9.32
C SER A 162 -9.49 5.68 -8.01
N ILE A 163 -9.13 4.84 -7.03
CA ILE A 163 -8.43 5.21 -5.82
C ILE A 163 -7.09 4.47 -5.77
N SER A 164 -6.01 5.17 -5.49
CA SER A 164 -4.64 4.61 -5.48
C SER A 164 -3.79 5.22 -4.38
N THR A 165 -2.81 4.47 -3.88
CA THR A 165 -1.94 4.91 -2.77
C THR A 165 -0.50 5.11 -3.24
N VAL A 166 0.07 6.26 -2.89
CA VAL A 166 1.40 6.70 -3.33
C VAL A 166 2.30 6.90 -2.12
N ASN A 167 3.51 6.32 -2.16
CA ASN A 167 4.57 6.67 -1.21
C ASN A 167 5.22 8.00 -1.65
N MET A 168 4.85 9.10 -1.00
CA MET A 168 5.36 10.43 -1.35
C MET A 168 6.85 10.60 -1.06
N ASP A 169 7.47 9.70 -0.28
CA ASP A 169 8.92 9.72 -0.06
C ASP A 169 9.66 9.25 -1.33
N PHE A 170 9.10 8.33 -2.12
CA PHE A 170 9.68 7.96 -3.43
C PHE A 170 9.65 9.14 -4.39
N VAL A 171 8.50 9.81 -4.48
CA VAL A 171 8.33 10.99 -5.33
C VAL A 171 9.26 12.11 -4.88
N THR A 172 9.36 12.37 -3.57
CA THR A 172 10.26 13.40 -3.02
C THR A 172 11.74 13.03 -3.20
N ASN A 173 12.09 11.75 -3.18
CA ASN A 173 13.44 11.27 -3.45
C ASN A 173 13.78 11.26 -4.95
N GLY A 174 12.82 11.23 -5.87
CA GLY A 174 13.07 11.36 -7.32
C GLY A 174 13.18 12.82 -7.81
N TYR A 175 12.32 13.71 -7.32
CA TYR A 175 12.30 15.14 -7.70
C TYR A 175 13.11 16.05 -6.77
N GLY A 176 13.62 15.48 -5.67
CA GLY A 176 14.29 16.21 -4.61
C GLY A 176 13.40 17.27 -3.95
N ARG A 177 14.05 18.25 -3.33
CA ARG A 177 13.37 19.33 -2.59
C ARG A 177 12.52 20.27 -3.45
N LEU A 178 12.55 20.16 -4.79
CA LEU A 178 11.69 20.97 -5.64
C LEU A 178 10.22 20.59 -5.47
N LEU A 179 9.92 19.30 -5.33
CA LEU A 179 8.54 18.80 -5.17
C LEU A 179 7.81 19.46 -4.00
N SER A 180 8.51 19.72 -2.89
CA SER A 180 7.92 20.30 -1.68
C SER A 180 7.62 21.81 -1.78
N VAL A 181 7.96 22.47 -2.88
CA VAL A 181 7.59 23.87 -3.15
C VAL A 181 6.66 24.03 -4.36
N LEU A 182 6.27 22.91 -5.00
CA LEU A 182 5.28 22.93 -6.07
C LEU A 182 3.85 23.03 -5.51
N PRO A 183 2.90 23.65 -6.23
CA PRO A 183 1.49 23.63 -5.87
C PRO A 183 0.94 22.20 -5.77
N ASP A 184 -0.03 21.98 -4.90
CA ASP A 184 -0.59 20.65 -4.63
C ASP A 184 -1.18 19.98 -5.87
N GLN A 185 -1.80 20.73 -6.78
CA GLN A 185 -2.27 20.22 -8.07
C GLN A 185 -1.14 19.63 -8.94
N VAL A 186 0.07 20.21 -8.88
CA VAL A 186 1.25 19.72 -9.61
C VAL A 186 1.82 18.50 -8.91
N ARG A 187 1.92 18.52 -7.57
CA ARG A 187 2.33 17.36 -6.77
C ARG A 187 1.43 16.15 -7.00
N THR A 188 0.11 16.38 -7.09
CA THR A 188 -0.90 15.34 -7.33
C THR A 188 -0.76 14.74 -8.73
N ARG A 189 -0.53 15.56 -9.76
CA ARG A 189 -0.23 15.05 -11.13
C ARG A 189 1.01 14.17 -11.16
N VAL A 190 2.08 14.53 -10.45
CA VAL A 190 3.27 13.69 -10.33
C VAL A 190 2.97 12.39 -9.56
N ALA A 191 2.20 12.47 -8.47
CA ALA A 191 1.81 11.32 -7.67
C ALA A 191 1.02 10.26 -8.47
N LEU A 192 0.20 10.68 -9.45
CA LEU A 192 -0.54 9.76 -10.33
C LEU A 192 0.36 8.82 -11.16
N TYR A 193 1.65 9.14 -11.36
CA TYR A 193 2.60 8.25 -12.05
C TYR A 193 3.37 7.34 -11.09
N ALA A 194 3.16 7.48 -9.77
CA ALA A 194 3.85 6.75 -8.71
C ALA A 194 2.96 5.85 -7.80
N PRO A 195 1.79 5.31 -8.22
CA PRO A 195 0.98 4.45 -7.34
C PRO A 195 1.65 3.09 -7.09
N MET A 196 1.56 2.62 -5.84
CA MET A 196 2.04 1.29 -5.41
C MET A 196 0.91 0.26 -5.34
N ASP A 197 -0.33 0.73 -5.24
CA ASP A 197 -1.56 -0.06 -5.23
C ASP A 197 -2.76 0.82 -5.64
N GLY A 198 -3.89 0.17 -5.91
CA GLY A 198 -5.17 0.85 -6.09
C GLY A 198 -6.32 -0.07 -6.51
N MET A 199 -7.48 0.53 -6.67
CA MET A 199 -8.69 -0.07 -7.24
C MET A 199 -9.36 0.93 -8.18
N ASN A 200 -9.91 0.46 -9.31
CA ASN A 200 -10.70 1.29 -10.23
C ASN A 200 -12.22 1.04 -10.12
N GLU A 201 -13.03 1.85 -10.81
CA GLU A 201 -14.50 1.79 -10.77
C GLU A 201 -15.07 0.46 -11.27
N MET A 202 -14.31 -0.25 -12.12
CA MET A 202 -14.63 -1.60 -12.60
C MET A 202 -14.34 -2.68 -11.54
N GLY A 203 -13.62 -2.32 -10.47
CA GLY A 203 -13.29 -3.19 -9.35
C GLY A 203 -12.06 -4.07 -9.58
N LEU A 204 -11.25 -3.77 -10.60
CA LEU A 204 -9.89 -4.29 -10.70
C LEU A 204 -9.04 -3.68 -9.56
N CYS A 205 -8.45 -4.54 -8.74
CA CYS A 205 -7.44 -4.19 -7.76
C CYS A 205 -6.04 -4.54 -8.28
N VAL A 206 -5.07 -3.66 -8.01
CA VAL A 206 -3.66 -3.84 -8.36
C VAL A 206 -2.82 -3.56 -7.12
N ALA A 207 -1.79 -4.39 -6.88
CA ALA A 207 -0.79 -4.13 -5.86
C ALA A 207 0.61 -4.59 -6.29
N VAL A 208 1.61 -3.75 -6.06
CA VAL A 208 3.03 -4.07 -6.28
C VAL A 208 3.63 -4.64 -5.00
N LEU A 209 4.21 -5.84 -5.05
CA LEU A 209 4.97 -6.43 -3.96
C LEU A 209 6.40 -6.69 -4.43
N MET A 210 7.38 -6.32 -3.62
CA MET A 210 8.79 -6.59 -3.93
C MET A 210 9.15 -8.04 -3.62
N ILE A 211 10.03 -8.64 -4.40
CA ILE A 211 10.68 -9.91 -4.09
C ILE A 211 12.14 -9.60 -3.73
N GLN A 212 12.69 -10.26 -2.70
CA GLN A 212 14.11 -10.08 -2.35
C GLN A 212 15.01 -10.87 -3.31
N ASP A 213 15.16 -10.34 -4.51
CA ASP A 213 16.03 -10.84 -5.59
C ASP A 213 16.61 -9.65 -6.37
N SER A 214 17.75 -9.85 -7.04
CA SER A 214 18.48 -8.79 -7.78
C SER A 214 18.16 -8.72 -9.27
N ASP A 215 17.50 -9.73 -9.82
CA ASP A 215 17.20 -9.81 -11.26
C ASP A 215 15.89 -9.08 -11.57
N ALA A 216 15.95 -7.75 -11.49
CA ALA A 216 14.82 -6.89 -11.75
C ALA A 216 14.44 -6.88 -13.25
N ALA A 217 13.16 -6.66 -13.53
CA ALA A 217 12.66 -6.57 -14.91
C ALA A 217 13.30 -5.39 -15.65
N ASP A 218 13.78 -5.66 -16.87
CA ASP A 218 14.39 -4.70 -17.80
C ASP A 218 14.30 -5.34 -19.20
N GLN A 219 13.09 -5.33 -19.76
CA GLN A 219 12.84 -5.90 -21.09
C GLN A 219 13.32 -4.92 -22.18
N ALA A 220 13.61 -5.43 -23.38
CA ALA A 220 14.09 -4.61 -24.49
C ALA A 220 13.75 -5.25 -25.84
N THR A 221 12.57 -4.96 -26.37
CA THR A 221 12.05 -5.47 -27.64
C THR A 221 11.59 -4.31 -28.55
N ASP A 222 10.58 -4.53 -29.41
CA ASP A 222 9.97 -3.49 -30.27
C ASP A 222 8.66 -2.92 -29.66
N LYS A 223 8.34 -3.26 -28.41
CA LYS A 223 7.15 -2.78 -27.69
C LYS A 223 7.38 -1.39 -27.10
N PRO A 224 6.32 -0.64 -26.72
CA PRO A 224 6.44 0.52 -25.85
C PRO A 224 6.91 0.12 -24.45
N ASP A 225 7.60 1.02 -23.76
CA ASP A 225 8.22 0.79 -22.46
C ASP A 225 7.29 1.22 -21.31
N ILE A 226 7.29 0.49 -20.20
CA ILE A 226 6.54 0.85 -18.99
C ILE A 226 7.36 0.60 -17.72
N THR A 227 7.27 1.51 -16.74
CA THR A 227 7.89 1.33 -15.42
C THR A 227 6.91 0.71 -14.42
N THR A 228 7.38 0.13 -13.31
CA THR A 228 6.52 -0.52 -12.30
C THR A 228 5.34 0.34 -11.87
N THR A 229 5.55 1.61 -11.54
CA THR A 229 4.47 2.48 -11.05
C THR A 229 3.58 3.01 -12.16
N THR A 230 4.14 3.23 -13.36
CA THR A 230 3.34 3.64 -14.53
C THR A 230 2.50 2.48 -15.08
N ALA A 231 2.94 1.23 -14.90
CA ALA A 231 2.14 0.04 -15.15
C ALA A 231 0.92 -0.04 -14.21
N VAL A 232 1.08 0.23 -12.91
CA VAL A 232 -0.08 0.33 -11.99
C VAL A 232 -1.07 1.39 -12.46
N ARG A 233 -0.59 2.57 -12.89
CA ARG A 233 -1.45 3.63 -13.43
C ARG A 233 -2.16 3.22 -14.73
N LEU A 234 -1.45 2.56 -15.64
CA LEU A 234 -1.99 2.00 -16.89
C LEU A 234 -3.13 1.02 -16.62
N LEU A 235 -2.91 0.07 -15.71
CA LEU A 235 -3.91 -0.93 -15.36
C LEU A 235 -5.15 -0.30 -14.73
N LEU A 236 -4.97 0.62 -13.78
CA LEU A 236 -6.08 1.32 -13.14
C LEU A 236 -6.86 2.21 -14.12
N ASP A 237 -6.21 2.83 -15.12
CA ASP A 237 -6.88 3.65 -16.16
C ASP A 237 -7.58 2.82 -17.24
N LYS A 238 -7.03 1.66 -17.64
CA LYS A 238 -7.40 1.01 -18.91
C LYS A 238 -7.90 -0.44 -18.84
N ALA A 239 -7.73 -1.17 -17.72
CA ALA A 239 -8.24 -2.54 -17.59
C ALA A 239 -9.47 -2.61 -16.67
N ALA A 240 -10.53 -3.27 -17.11
CA ALA A 240 -11.73 -3.51 -16.32
C ALA A 240 -11.58 -4.71 -15.35
N ASP A 241 -10.77 -5.70 -15.72
CA ASP A 241 -10.60 -6.96 -15.00
C ASP A 241 -9.17 -7.54 -15.14
N VAL A 242 -8.93 -8.71 -14.56
CA VAL A 242 -7.61 -9.37 -14.57
C VAL A 242 -7.20 -9.85 -15.97
N GLU A 243 -8.14 -10.18 -16.86
CA GLU A 243 -7.81 -10.63 -18.22
C GLU A 243 -7.30 -9.46 -19.06
N GLU A 244 -8.03 -8.33 -19.08
CA GLU A 244 -7.57 -7.09 -19.74
C GLU A 244 -6.25 -6.58 -19.14
N ALA A 245 -6.07 -6.70 -17.81
CA ALA A 245 -4.83 -6.28 -17.16
C ALA A 245 -3.61 -7.11 -17.57
N VAL A 246 -3.75 -8.44 -17.65
CA VAL A 246 -2.69 -9.34 -18.12
C VAL A 246 -2.40 -9.13 -19.61
N GLU A 247 -3.42 -8.90 -20.44
CA GLU A 247 -3.23 -8.56 -21.85
C GLU A 247 -2.44 -7.24 -22.00
N LEU A 248 -2.85 -6.18 -21.29
CA LEU A 248 -2.15 -4.89 -21.32
C LEU A 248 -0.68 -5.03 -20.90
N LEU A 249 -0.36 -5.68 -19.78
CA LEU A 249 1.04 -5.92 -19.39
C LEU A 249 1.83 -6.66 -20.48
N GLY A 250 1.21 -7.60 -21.17
CA GLY A 250 1.80 -8.32 -22.30
C GLY A 250 2.16 -7.43 -23.51
N THR A 251 1.54 -6.25 -23.65
CA THR A 251 1.78 -5.32 -24.77
C THR A 251 2.94 -4.32 -24.56
N TYR A 252 3.49 -4.22 -23.35
CA TYR A 252 4.64 -3.37 -23.03
C TYR A 252 5.90 -4.19 -22.74
N ASP A 253 7.05 -3.52 -22.73
CA ASP A 253 8.28 -3.98 -22.12
C ASP A 253 8.41 -3.38 -20.70
N MET A 254 8.63 -4.25 -19.71
CA MET A 254 8.61 -3.93 -18.29
C MET A 254 9.99 -3.55 -17.78
N HIS A 255 10.08 -2.37 -17.15
CA HIS A 255 11.25 -1.88 -16.43
C HIS A 255 10.95 -1.69 -14.94
N ALA A 256 11.80 -2.23 -14.09
CA ALA A 256 11.63 -2.20 -12.66
C ALA A 256 11.95 -0.81 -12.08
N SER A 257 10.95 -0.16 -11.49
CA SER A 257 11.17 1.08 -10.77
C SER A 257 12.14 0.86 -9.61
N MET A 258 13.04 1.82 -9.40
CA MET A 258 14.08 1.82 -8.38
C MET A 258 15.05 0.63 -8.44
N GLY A 259 15.07 -0.12 -9.56
CA GLY A 259 15.85 -1.36 -9.71
C GLY A 259 15.34 -2.52 -8.85
N MET A 260 14.11 -2.46 -8.37
CA MET A 260 13.56 -3.42 -7.40
C MET A 260 12.81 -4.54 -8.12
N THR A 261 13.20 -5.80 -7.86
CA THR A 261 12.43 -6.96 -8.35
C THR A 261 11.05 -6.96 -7.70
N VAL A 262 10.00 -6.95 -8.52
CA VAL A 262 8.60 -6.89 -8.06
C VAL A 262 7.72 -7.88 -8.81
N HIS A 263 6.56 -8.18 -8.24
CA HIS A 263 5.43 -8.77 -8.95
C HIS A 263 4.13 -8.01 -8.67
N PHE A 264 3.17 -8.15 -9.58
CA PHE A 264 1.85 -7.53 -9.46
C PHE A 264 0.85 -8.56 -8.95
N ALA A 265 0.22 -8.32 -7.81
CA ALA A 265 -1.00 -9.02 -7.42
C ALA A 265 -2.21 -8.30 -8.03
N LEU A 266 -3.03 -9.03 -8.77
CA LEU A 266 -4.22 -8.54 -9.46
C LEU A 266 -5.45 -9.31 -8.98
N SER A 267 -6.57 -8.63 -8.73
CA SER A 267 -7.87 -9.24 -8.38
C SER A 267 -9.00 -8.48 -9.06
N ASP A 268 -10.10 -9.15 -9.43
CA ASP A 268 -11.29 -8.51 -10.06
C ASP A 268 -12.63 -8.91 -9.43
N ARG A 269 -13.72 -8.26 -9.87
CA ARG A 269 -15.10 -8.55 -9.45
C ARG A 269 -15.61 -9.94 -9.86
N ALA A 270 -14.95 -10.63 -10.79
CA ALA A 270 -15.30 -12.01 -11.17
C ALA A 270 -14.69 -13.03 -10.19
N GLY A 271 -13.83 -12.59 -9.26
CA GLY A 271 -13.15 -13.44 -8.28
C GLY A 271 -11.90 -14.10 -8.85
N ARG A 272 -11.40 -13.64 -10.01
CA ARG A 272 -10.10 -14.06 -10.52
C ARG A 272 -9.03 -13.29 -9.75
N SER A 273 -7.99 -14.01 -9.34
CA SER A 273 -6.85 -13.45 -8.63
C SER A 273 -5.56 -14.11 -9.13
N VAL A 274 -4.65 -13.30 -9.66
CA VAL A 274 -3.37 -13.77 -10.22
C VAL A 274 -2.21 -12.95 -9.68
N VAL A 275 -1.03 -13.54 -9.75
CA VAL A 275 0.24 -12.81 -9.67
C VAL A 275 0.91 -12.79 -11.04
N VAL A 276 1.46 -11.64 -11.41
CA VAL A 276 2.26 -11.45 -12.63
C VAL A 276 3.71 -11.18 -12.25
N GLU A 277 4.58 -12.10 -12.64
CA GLU A 277 6.01 -12.14 -12.34
C GLU A 277 6.83 -12.00 -13.62
N TYR A 278 7.98 -11.35 -13.56
CA TYR A 278 8.93 -11.29 -14.67
C TYR A 278 10.15 -12.14 -14.30
N ILE A 279 10.34 -13.25 -15.03
CA ILE A 279 11.38 -14.24 -14.77
C ILE A 279 12.19 -14.40 -16.05
N ASN A 280 13.50 -14.16 -15.99
CA ASN A 280 14.39 -14.17 -17.15
C ASN A 280 13.92 -13.24 -18.30
N GLN A 281 13.35 -12.09 -17.94
CA GLN A 281 12.71 -11.12 -18.83
C GLN A 281 11.48 -11.65 -19.59
N GLU A 282 10.87 -12.75 -19.14
CA GLU A 282 9.59 -13.28 -19.66
C GLU A 282 8.47 -13.12 -18.61
N MET A 283 7.28 -12.75 -19.05
CA MET A 283 6.10 -12.57 -18.19
C MET A 283 5.48 -13.93 -17.87
N ALA A 284 5.43 -14.27 -16.58
CA ALA A 284 4.77 -15.44 -16.03
C ALA A 284 3.51 -15.02 -15.25
N VAL A 285 2.42 -15.77 -15.40
CA VAL A 285 1.14 -15.49 -14.73
C VAL A 285 0.71 -16.74 -13.97
N THR A 286 0.43 -16.59 -12.67
CA THR A 286 0.04 -17.70 -11.79
C THR A 286 -1.23 -17.34 -11.05
N ASP A 287 -2.26 -18.20 -11.09
CA ASP A 287 -3.46 -18.02 -10.28
C ASP A 287 -3.09 -18.16 -8.79
N SER A 288 -3.27 -17.08 -8.02
CA SER A 288 -3.06 -17.12 -6.58
C SER A 288 -3.92 -16.08 -5.84
N PRO A 289 -4.73 -16.50 -4.85
CA PRO A 289 -5.46 -15.58 -3.97
C PRO A 289 -4.64 -15.10 -2.77
N VAL A 290 -3.38 -15.52 -2.63
CA VAL A 290 -2.47 -15.08 -1.57
C VAL A 290 -1.14 -14.73 -2.21
N VAL A 291 -0.59 -13.54 -1.92
CA VAL A 291 0.70 -13.11 -2.47
C VAL A 291 1.53 -12.43 -1.38
N THR A 292 2.80 -12.80 -1.26
CA THR A 292 3.81 -12.13 -0.42
C THR A 292 5.15 -12.09 -1.17
N ASN A 293 6.21 -11.55 -0.56
CA ASN A 293 7.51 -11.23 -1.17
C ASN A 293 8.39 -12.41 -1.65
N PHE A 294 7.83 -13.39 -2.37
CA PHE A 294 8.57 -14.48 -3.01
C PHE A 294 7.91 -14.91 -4.33
N TYR A 295 8.70 -15.47 -5.25
CA TYR A 295 8.16 -15.96 -6.53
C TYR A 295 7.23 -17.16 -6.36
N LEU A 296 6.02 -17.07 -6.92
CA LEU A 296 5.01 -18.12 -6.91
C LEU A 296 5.04 -18.99 -8.17
N ALA A 297 5.44 -18.44 -9.31
CA ALA A 297 5.43 -19.14 -10.59
C ALA A 297 6.32 -20.40 -10.57
N GLU A 298 5.85 -21.46 -11.23
CA GLU A 298 6.59 -22.71 -11.37
C GLU A 298 7.87 -22.50 -12.19
N GLY A 299 9.03 -22.86 -11.62
CA GLY A 299 10.31 -22.72 -12.31
C GLY A 299 11.51 -22.66 -11.36
N GLU A 300 12.66 -22.26 -11.90
CA GLU A 300 13.92 -22.17 -11.14
C GLU A 300 13.85 -21.16 -9.99
N LYS A 301 13.05 -20.10 -10.14
CA LYS A 301 12.90 -19.05 -9.12
C LYS A 301 11.85 -19.33 -8.04
N GLN A 302 11.03 -20.37 -8.21
CA GLN A 302 9.90 -20.62 -7.30
C GLN A 302 10.37 -20.71 -5.83
N GLY A 303 9.76 -19.90 -4.96
CA GLY A 303 10.11 -19.84 -3.55
C GLY A 303 11.29 -18.93 -3.19
N ILE A 304 12.00 -18.31 -4.15
CA ILE A 304 13.03 -17.31 -3.84
C ILE A 304 12.36 -16.09 -3.19
N GLY A 305 12.77 -15.80 -1.95
CA GLY A 305 12.25 -14.75 -1.08
C GLY A 305 12.68 -14.99 0.37
N THR A 306 12.04 -14.31 1.33
CA THR A 306 12.49 -14.32 2.73
C THR A 306 11.75 -15.35 3.59
N THR A 307 12.36 -15.85 4.66
CA THR A 307 11.65 -16.74 5.60
C THR A 307 10.37 -16.09 6.15
N GLN A 308 10.37 -14.77 6.37
CA GLN A 308 9.18 -14.03 6.82
C GLN A 308 8.09 -13.97 5.74
N SER A 309 8.43 -13.82 4.46
CA SER A 309 7.42 -13.81 3.38
C SER A 309 6.73 -15.16 3.28
N HIS A 310 7.48 -16.26 3.42
CA HIS A 310 6.93 -17.61 3.53
C HIS A 310 6.04 -17.79 4.77
N THR A 311 6.48 -17.37 5.96
CA THR A 311 5.65 -17.45 7.18
C THR A 311 4.33 -16.68 7.05
N ARG A 312 4.36 -15.46 6.48
CA ARG A 312 3.12 -14.69 6.25
C ARG A 312 2.19 -15.35 5.23
N TYR A 313 2.75 -15.94 4.18
CA TYR A 313 1.99 -16.69 3.20
C TYR A 313 1.33 -17.94 3.80
N GLU A 314 2.04 -18.69 4.65
CA GLU A 314 1.49 -19.82 5.40
C GLU A 314 0.34 -19.38 6.32
N VAL A 315 0.49 -18.26 7.03
CA VAL A 315 -0.55 -17.69 7.91
C VAL A 315 -1.80 -17.29 7.12
N LEU A 316 -1.66 -16.52 6.03
CA LEU A 316 -2.80 -16.12 5.19
C LEU A 316 -3.46 -17.31 4.51
N THR A 317 -2.68 -18.23 3.93
CA THR A 317 -3.19 -19.45 3.28
C THR A 317 -3.97 -20.31 4.26
N LYS A 318 -3.44 -20.47 5.48
CA LYS A 318 -4.13 -21.17 6.56
C LYS A 318 -5.43 -20.45 6.92
N LYS A 319 -5.40 -19.14 7.18
CA LYS A 319 -6.60 -18.38 7.60
C LYS A 319 -7.70 -18.44 6.53
N ARG A 320 -7.34 -18.30 5.25
CA ARG A 320 -8.25 -18.49 4.10
C ARG A 320 -8.78 -19.91 3.97
N SER A 321 -8.04 -20.93 4.40
CA SER A 321 -8.53 -22.32 4.41
C SER A 321 -9.50 -22.62 5.58
N GLU A 322 -9.33 -21.94 6.71
CA GLU A 322 -10.18 -22.07 7.90
C GLU A 322 -11.45 -21.20 7.78
N THR A 323 -11.34 -20.04 7.13
CA THR A 323 -12.40 -19.07 6.86
C THR A 323 -12.36 -18.66 5.37
N PRO A 324 -13.02 -19.42 4.46
CA PRO A 324 -12.95 -19.17 3.01
C PRO A 324 -13.74 -17.95 2.53
N GLU A 325 -14.85 -17.66 3.21
CA GLU A 325 -15.66 -16.45 3.06
C GLU A 325 -15.30 -15.52 4.23
N MET A 326 -15.01 -14.25 3.95
CA MET A 326 -14.65 -13.24 4.96
C MET A 326 -15.43 -11.94 4.71
N ASP A 327 -15.94 -11.31 5.75
CA ASP A 327 -16.34 -9.90 5.65
C ASP A 327 -15.13 -8.93 5.67
N MET A 328 -15.39 -7.62 5.54
CA MET A 328 -14.34 -6.59 5.52
C MET A 328 -13.55 -6.46 6.84
N GLU A 329 -14.14 -6.86 7.98
CA GLU A 329 -13.49 -6.85 9.29
C GLU A 329 -12.67 -8.13 9.49
N GLU A 330 -13.17 -9.28 9.05
CA GLU A 330 -12.42 -10.55 9.04
C GLU A 330 -11.21 -10.51 8.09
N LEU A 331 -11.36 -9.83 6.95
CA LEU A 331 -10.28 -9.51 6.02
C LEU A 331 -9.26 -8.57 6.66
N ARG A 332 -9.68 -7.48 7.31
CA ARG A 332 -8.77 -6.62 8.10
C ARG A 332 -7.98 -7.45 9.10
N ASP A 333 -8.65 -8.31 9.86
CA ASP A 333 -8.01 -9.18 10.85
C ASP A 333 -7.12 -10.27 10.21
N ALA A 334 -7.31 -10.58 8.93
CA ALA A 334 -6.39 -11.44 8.18
C ALA A 334 -5.11 -10.68 7.85
N MET A 335 -5.25 -9.43 7.41
CA MET A 335 -4.14 -8.54 7.10
C MET A 335 -3.33 -8.13 8.36
N ASP A 336 -3.98 -7.83 9.48
CA ASP A 336 -3.34 -7.61 10.80
C ASP A 336 -2.57 -8.85 11.29
N SER A 337 -3.03 -10.07 10.99
CA SER A 337 -2.30 -11.28 11.37
C SER A 337 -0.93 -11.43 10.68
N VAL A 338 -0.66 -10.60 9.66
CA VAL A 338 0.59 -10.58 8.89
C VAL A 338 1.22 -9.18 8.74
N SER A 339 0.85 -8.20 9.58
CA SER A 339 1.56 -6.92 9.68
C SER A 339 2.90 -7.04 10.41
N LYS A 340 3.80 -6.06 10.23
CA LYS A 340 5.20 -6.13 10.72
C LYS A 340 5.33 -6.18 12.24
N ASP A 341 4.44 -5.53 12.99
CA ASP A 341 4.38 -5.62 14.46
C ASP A 341 4.37 -7.06 14.98
N LYS A 342 3.75 -8.00 14.24
CA LYS A 342 3.70 -9.43 14.58
C LYS A 342 5.04 -10.15 14.46
N PHE A 343 6.03 -9.56 13.76
CA PHE A 343 7.33 -10.17 13.46
C PHE A 343 8.52 -9.48 14.17
N GLY A 344 8.30 -8.34 14.84
CA GLY A 344 9.29 -7.72 15.73
C GLY A 344 10.47 -7.03 15.02
N GLU A 345 10.26 -6.56 13.79
CA GLU A 345 11.25 -5.81 13.01
C GLU A 345 11.17 -4.29 13.27
N PHE A 346 12.05 -3.51 12.63
CA PHE A 346 12.06 -2.03 12.70
C PHE A 346 11.09 -1.38 11.71
N GLU A 347 10.81 -2.06 10.59
CA GLU A 347 9.81 -1.67 9.60
C GLU A 347 8.39 -1.80 10.16
N SER A 348 7.46 -0.98 9.68
CA SER A 348 6.04 -1.01 10.02
C SER A 348 5.20 -1.28 8.78
N THR A 349 4.02 -1.90 8.95
CA THR A 349 2.98 -1.88 7.92
C THR A 349 2.42 -0.46 7.86
N GLU A 350 2.92 0.37 6.95
CA GLU A 350 2.59 1.80 6.88
C GLU A 350 1.13 2.02 6.47
N TRP A 351 0.59 1.17 5.60
CA TRP A 351 -0.85 1.09 5.37
C TRP A 351 -1.34 -0.35 5.10
N THR A 352 -2.53 -0.62 5.61
CA THR A 352 -3.37 -1.74 5.23
C THR A 352 -4.62 -1.20 4.54
N ILE A 353 -5.04 -1.83 3.44
CA ILE A 353 -6.25 -1.48 2.71
C ILE A 353 -7.10 -2.74 2.55
N CYS A 354 -8.38 -2.64 2.87
CA CYS A 354 -9.39 -3.64 2.49
C CYS A 354 -10.29 -2.99 1.43
N TYR A 355 -10.36 -3.61 0.26
CA TYR A 355 -11.21 -3.18 -0.85
C TYR A 355 -12.41 -4.10 -0.96
N ASN A 356 -13.62 -3.53 -1.02
CA ASN A 356 -14.79 -4.22 -1.55
C ASN A 356 -14.87 -3.89 -3.03
N GLN A 357 -14.44 -4.84 -3.85
CA GLN A 357 -14.33 -4.66 -5.30
C GLN A 357 -15.71 -4.41 -5.90
N SER A 358 -16.72 -5.16 -5.46
CA SER A 358 -18.11 -5.06 -5.92
C SER A 358 -18.74 -3.70 -5.63
N GLN A 359 -18.52 -3.13 -4.44
CA GLN A 359 -19.13 -1.85 -4.01
C GLN A 359 -18.26 -0.61 -4.31
N GLY A 360 -17.02 -0.80 -4.78
CA GLY A 360 -16.08 0.31 -5.00
C GLY A 360 -15.60 0.98 -3.71
N GLU A 361 -15.73 0.31 -2.56
CA GLU A 361 -15.35 0.82 -1.23
C GLU A 361 -13.91 0.43 -0.89
N ALA A 362 -13.16 1.35 -0.27
CA ALA A 362 -11.82 1.11 0.26
C ALA A 362 -11.74 1.57 1.73
N ARG A 363 -11.32 0.67 2.62
CA ARG A 363 -11.07 0.94 4.05
C ARG A 363 -9.57 0.94 4.31
N TYR A 364 -9.04 2.10 4.69
CA TYR A 364 -7.64 2.31 5.01
C TYR A 364 -7.40 2.28 6.52
N TYR A 365 -6.34 1.58 6.93
CA TYR A 365 -5.79 1.56 8.28
C TYR A 365 -4.30 1.94 8.18
N HIS A 366 -3.88 2.97 8.90
CA HIS A 366 -2.53 3.53 8.81
C HIS A 366 -1.68 3.11 10.00
N ARG A 367 -0.43 2.71 9.75
CA ARG A 367 0.55 2.29 10.76
C ARG A 367 0.00 1.35 11.82
N GLU A 368 -0.58 0.24 11.37
CA GLU A 368 -1.08 -0.85 12.21
C GLU A 368 -2.18 -0.42 13.21
N ASN A 369 -2.77 0.77 13.05
CA ASN A 369 -3.86 1.27 13.87
C ASN A 369 -5.22 0.78 13.36
N TYR A 370 -5.47 -0.53 13.48
CA TYR A 370 -6.70 -1.19 13.04
C TYR A 370 -7.99 -0.74 13.77
N GLY A 371 -7.86 0.06 14.84
CA GLY A 371 -8.96 0.71 15.53
C GLY A 371 -9.41 2.06 14.93
N ASN A 372 -8.70 2.57 13.92
CA ASN A 372 -9.05 3.80 13.20
C ASN A 372 -9.16 3.48 11.70
N VAL A 373 -10.31 3.79 11.08
CA VAL A 373 -10.59 3.47 9.68
C VAL A 373 -10.94 4.72 8.89
N TYR A 374 -10.29 4.87 7.73
CA TYR A 374 -10.59 5.91 6.75
C TYR A 374 -11.29 5.23 5.56
N THR A 375 -12.60 5.48 5.40
CA THR A 375 -13.42 4.84 4.38
C THR A 375 -13.62 5.76 3.18
N PHE A 376 -13.39 5.24 1.98
CA PHE A 376 -13.60 5.91 0.70
C PHE A 376 -14.50 5.06 -0.20
N ARG A 377 -15.11 5.69 -1.20
CA ARG A 377 -15.83 5.00 -2.27
C ARG A 377 -15.57 5.72 -3.59
N ILE A 378 -15.32 4.95 -4.64
CA ILE A 378 -15.25 5.46 -6.01
C ILE A 378 -16.70 5.81 -6.42
N GLN A 379 -16.93 7.04 -6.89
CA GLN A 379 -18.28 7.61 -7.12
C GLN A 379 -18.69 7.58 -8.59
#